data_AF-A0AAN0IK93-F1
#
_entry.id   AF-A0AAN0IK93-F1
#
_cell.length_a   1.000
_cell.length_b   1.000
_cell.length_c   1.000
_cell.angle_alpha   90.00
_cell.angle_beta   90.00
_cell.angle_gamma   90.00
#
_symmetry.space_group_name_H-M   'P 1'
#
loop_
_entity.id
_entity.type
_entity.pdbx_description
1 polymer ?
#
loop_
_entity_poly.entity_id
_entity_poly.type
_entity_poly.pdbx_seq_one_letter_code
_entity_poly.pdbx_strand_id
1 'polypeptide(L)'
;MATSAPVTAGDRDSSEGYRSLVDPAEIFTYFTEKAWDVPQIIGSFSLLKDKLGIDKEAYGVSLYHSLKSKLTHWKAKTLWELLDKKVQLNEYKNQKACQGTSVCVVGCGPVGMRFAIEAALLGCDIVVVEKRPYFSRNNVLHLWPFTIDDLKRLGAKKFYGQFCAGSLDHISIRSLQSILLKTSLMFGVRIYFGIEFVKIKEPGGGRAWHADFLPSNHPLNDIDFSVLVGA
;
A
#
# COMPACT_ATOMS: atom_id res chain seq x y z
N MET A 1 -12.02 33.81 32.27
CA MET A 1 -12.46 32.41 32.41
C MET A 1 -12.70 31.85 31.02
N ALA A 2 -11.70 31.15 30.48
CA ALA A 2 -11.84 30.34 29.28
C ALA A 2 -11.39 28.94 29.69
N THR A 3 -12.36 28.04 29.84
CA THR A 3 -12.16 26.66 30.26
C THR A 3 -11.49 25.88 29.13
N SER A 4 -10.17 25.70 29.23
CA SER A 4 -9.44 24.70 28.46
C SER A 4 -9.95 23.31 28.86
N ALA A 5 -10.69 22.66 27.97
CA ALA A 5 -11.03 21.25 28.14
C ALA A 5 -9.73 20.41 28.14
N PRO A 6 -9.57 19.46 29.06
CA PRO A 6 -8.38 18.63 29.13
C PRO A 6 -8.36 17.70 27.91
N VAL A 7 -7.26 17.73 27.17
CA VAL A 7 -6.92 16.66 26.22
C VAL A 7 -6.76 15.40 27.06
N THR A 8 -7.76 14.53 27.03
CA THR A 8 -7.68 13.23 27.68
C THR A 8 -6.53 12.45 27.05
N ALA A 9 -5.51 12.22 27.86
CA ALA A 9 -4.43 11.28 27.58
C ALA A 9 -5.02 9.86 27.60
N GLY A 10 -5.62 9.46 26.49
CA GLY A 10 -5.98 8.07 26.19
C GLY A 10 -5.05 7.54 25.11
N ASP A 11 -4.26 6.53 25.47
CA ASP A 11 -3.55 5.58 24.61
C ASP A 11 -2.48 6.14 23.65
N ARG A 12 -1.33 6.51 24.23
CA ARG A 12 -0.04 6.54 23.51
C ARG A 12 0.77 5.24 23.64
N ASP A 13 0.15 4.16 24.13
CA ASP A 13 0.83 2.88 24.43
C ASP A 13 0.27 1.66 23.65
N SER A 14 -0.58 1.87 22.65
CA SER A 14 -1.16 0.80 21.81
C SER A 14 -0.43 0.57 20.48
N SER A 15 0.66 1.30 20.23
CA SER A 15 1.31 1.41 18.91
C SER A 15 2.12 0.19 18.45
N GLU A 16 2.22 -0.86 19.28
CA GLU A 16 3.10 -2.02 19.01
C GLU A 16 2.45 -3.38 19.25
N GLY A 17 1.12 -3.47 19.35
CA GLY A 17 0.41 -4.73 19.66
C GLY A 17 0.67 -5.90 18.69
N TYR A 18 1.26 -5.64 17.50
CA TYR A 18 1.68 -6.70 16.58
C TYR A 18 3.08 -7.23 16.86
N ARG A 19 3.94 -6.51 17.59
CA ARG A 19 5.36 -6.87 17.76
C ARG A 19 5.57 -8.11 18.63
N SER A 20 4.62 -8.42 19.50
CA SER A 20 4.62 -9.65 20.30
C SER A 20 4.09 -10.87 19.54
N LEU A 21 3.48 -10.69 18.37
CA LEU A 21 2.92 -11.79 17.58
C LEU A 21 4.03 -12.59 16.91
N VAL A 22 3.88 -13.91 16.92
CA VAL A 22 4.85 -14.85 16.34
C VAL A 22 4.25 -15.65 15.19
N ASP A 23 2.98 -16.03 15.29
CA ASP A 23 2.29 -16.80 14.25
C ASP A 23 1.94 -15.90 13.03
N PRO A 24 2.40 -16.25 11.81
CA PRO A 24 2.02 -15.55 10.58
C PRO A 24 0.50 -15.39 10.40
N ALA A 25 -0.31 -16.35 10.84
CA ALA A 25 -1.77 -16.26 10.71
C ALA A 25 -2.37 -15.17 11.63
N GLU A 26 -1.84 -15.01 12.84
CA GLU A 26 -2.21 -13.95 13.76
C GLU A 26 -1.73 -12.58 13.27
N ILE A 27 -0.49 -12.50 12.79
CA ILE A 27 0.07 -11.26 12.22
C ILE A 27 -0.73 -10.83 11.00
N PHE A 28 -1.09 -11.76 10.11
CA PHE A 28 -1.94 -11.46 8.96
C PHE A 28 -3.35 -11.02 9.39
N THR A 29 -3.91 -11.64 10.42
CA THR A 29 -5.20 -11.19 11.00
C THR A 29 -5.07 -9.76 11.53
N TYR A 30 -3.99 -9.43 12.24
CA TYR A 30 -3.72 -8.07 12.71
C TYR A 30 -3.59 -7.09 11.54
N PHE A 31 -2.75 -7.40 10.55
CA PHE A 31 -2.54 -6.58 9.35
C PHE A 31 -3.86 -6.28 8.63
N THR A 32 -4.70 -7.31 8.45
CA THR A 32 -5.96 -7.15 7.71
C THR A 32 -7.03 -6.43 8.53
N GLU A 33 -7.23 -6.80 9.80
CA GLU A 33 -8.42 -6.41 10.56
C GLU A 33 -8.17 -5.34 11.63
N LYS A 34 -6.94 -5.21 12.14
CA LYS A 34 -6.61 -4.32 13.28
C LYS A 34 -5.72 -3.13 12.92
N ALA A 35 -4.80 -3.29 11.97
CA ALA A 35 -3.88 -2.22 11.57
C ALA A 35 -4.64 -1.14 10.79
N TRP A 36 -4.56 0.11 11.23
CA TRP A 36 -5.31 1.23 10.62
C TRP A 36 -4.46 2.44 10.26
N ASP A 37 -3.39 2.69 10.99
CA ASP A 37 -2.43 3.73 10.66
C ASP A 37 -1.24 3.18 9.86
N VAL A 38 -0.47 4.10 9.26
CA VAL A 38 0.66 3.75 8.42
C VAL A 38 1.72 2.93 9.18
N PRO A 39 2.18 3.33 10.40
CA PRO A 39 3.15 2.54 11.16
C PRO A 39 2.70 1.10 11.44
N GLN A 40 1.45 0.89 11.84
CA GLN A 40 0.91 -0.44 12.11
C GLN A 40 0.83 -1.29 10.83
N ILE A 41 0.34 -0.71 9.72
CA ILE A 41 0.18 -1.44 8.47
C ILE A 41 1.54 -1.87 7.92
N ILE A 42 2.50 -0.93 7.82
CA ILE A 42 3.85 -1.20 7.32
C ILE A 42 4.61 -2.15 8.26
N GLY A 43 4.53 -1.91 9.58
CA GLY A 43 5.23 -2.70 10.58
C GLY A 43 4.73 -4.14 10.66
N SER A 44 3.41 -4.34 10.72
CA SER A 44 2.83 -5.69 10.76
C SER A 44 3.04 -6.45 9.45
N PHE A 45 3.01 -5.79 8.29
CA PHE A 45 3.35 -6.42 7.01
C PHE A 45 4.83 -6.82 6.94
N SER A 46 5.73 -5.97 7.44
CA SER A 46 7.16 -6.28 7.50
C SER A 46 7.44 -7.46 8.42
N LEU A 47 6.79 -7.50 9.60
CA LEU A 47 6.86 -8.65 10.51
C LEU A 47 6.28 -9.91 9.87
N LEU A 48 5.20 -9.80 9.10
CA LEU A 48 4.62 -10.93 8.38
C LEU A 48 5.61 -11.50 7.36
N LYS A 49 6.27 -10.65 6.56
CA LYS A 49 7.32 -11.09 5.63
C LYS A 49 8.44 -11.83 6.36
N ASP A 50 8.91 -11.27 7.48
CA ASP A 50 9.95 -11.87 8.33
C ASP A 50 9.55 -13.26 8.85
N LYS A 51 8.35 -13.40 9.44
CA LYS A 51 7.88 -14.68 9.98
C LYS A 51 7.56 -15.73 8.91
N LEU A 52 7.30 -15.30 7.68
CA LEU A 52 7.20 -16.19 6.52
C LEU A 52 8.57 -16.49 5.90
N GLY A 53 9.66 -15.91 6.38
CA GLY A 53 11.00 -16.05 5.80
C GLY A 53 11.05 -15.55 4.35
N ILE A 54 10.37 -14.45 4.06
CA ILE A 54 10.40 -13.78 2.76
C ILE A 54 11.44 -12.66 2.82
N ASP A 55 12.27 -12.55 1.78
CA ASP A 55 13.28 -11.51 1.68
C ASP A 55 12.68 -10.10 1.88
N LYS A 56 13.36 -9.26 2.65
CA LYS A 56 12.96 -7.87 2.89
C LYS A 56 12.93 -7.08 1.58
N GLU A 57 13.83 -7.40 0.65
CA GLU A 57 13.94 -6.80 -0.68
C GLU A 57 13.04 -7.48 -1.73
N ALA A 58 12.26 -8.50 -1.35
CA ALA A 58 11.26 -9.07 -2.26
C ALA A 58 10.10 -8.08 -2.47
N TYR A 59 9.89 -7.72 -3.73
CA TYR A 59 8.82 -6.84 -4.22
C TYR A 59 8.21 -7.35 -5.54
N GLY A 60 7.17 -6.66 -6.01
CA GLY A 60 6.45 -6.97 -7.24
C GLY A 60 5.89 -8.39 -7.27
N VAL A 61 5.89 -8.98 -8.48
CA VAL A 61 5.32 -10.31 -8.77
C VAL A 61 5.95 -11.41 -7.91
N SER A 62 7.25 -11.33 -7.64
CA SER A 62 7.96 -12.31 -6.82
C SER A 62 7.47 -12.32 -5.36
N LEU A 63 7.19 -11.13 -4.79
CA LEU A 63 6.63 -11.02 -3.45
C LEU A 63 5.22 -11.59 -3.40
N TYR A 64 4.38 -11.24 -4.38
CA TYR A 64 3.00 -11.74 -4.45
C TYR A 64 2.95 -13.27 -4.43
N HIS A 65 3.75 -13.94 -5.29
CA HIS A 65 3.81 -15.41 -5.31
C HIS A 65 4.39 -16.00 -4.02
N SER A 66 5.41 -15.36 -3.43
CA SER A 66 6.00 -15.80 -2.17
C SER A 66 4.99 -15.71 -1.02
N LEU A 67 4.26 -14.60 -0.91
CA LEU A 67 3.19 -14.43 0.07
C LEU A 67 2.12 -15.50 -0.12
N LYS A 68 1.62 -15.69 -1.34
CA LYS A 68 0.56 -16.66 -1.63
C LYS A 68 0.95 -18.10 -1.30
N SER A 69 2.19 -18.50 -1.66
CA SER A 69 2.67 -19.87 -1.42
C SER A 69 2.89 -20.17 0.07
N LYS A 70 3.26 -19.17 0.87
CA LYS A 70 3.60 -19.35 2.29
C LYS A 70 2.45 -19.00 3.25
N LEU A 71 1.55 -18.10 2.87
CA LEU A 71 0.39 -17.70 3.66
C LEU A 71 -0.86 -18.49 3.23
N THR A 72 -0.91 -19.76 3.61
CA THR A 72 -1.94 -20.73 3.19
C THR A 72 -3.10 -20.87 4.19
N HIS A 73 -3.09 -20.11 5.28
CA HIS A 73 -4.11 -20.16 6.32
C HIS A 73 -5.51 -19.76 5.80
N TRP A 74 -6.57 -20.39 6.32
CA TRP A 74 -7.94 -20.24 5.82
C TRP A 74 -8.46 -18.78 5.81
N LYS A 75 -8.00 -17.96 6.76
CA LYS A 75 -8.34 -16.53 6.84
C LYS A 75 -7.86 -15.70 5.64
N ALA A 76 -6.85 -16.18 4.91
CA ALA A 76 -6.32 -15.52 3.72
C ALA A 76 -7.00 -15.98 2.42
N LYS A 77 -7.68 -17.14 2.44
CA LYS A 77 -8.24 -17.80 1.26
C LYS A 77 -9.13 -16.88 0.41
N THR A 78 -10.12 -16.22 1.03
CA THR A 78 -11.07 -15.36 0.32
C THR A 78 -10.40 -14.12 -0.26
N LEU A 79 -9.38 -13.58 0.42
CA LEU A 79 -8.59 -12.48 -0.13
C LEU A 79 -7.80 -12.95 -1.35
N TRP A 80 -7.14 -14.11 -1.27
CA TRP A 80 -6.41 -14.66 -2.40
C TRP A 80 -7.29 -14.93 -3.61
N GLU A 81 -8.49 -15.48 -3.42
CA GLU A 81 -9.46 -15.68 -4.52
C GLU A 81 -9.84 -14.37 -5.22
N LEU A 82 -9.95 -13.26 -4.50
CA LEU A 82 -10.24 -11.95 -5.07
C LEU A 82 -9.05 -11.38 -5.84
N LEU A 83 -7.86 -11.40 -5.22
CA LEU A 83 -6.66 -10.86 -5.83
C LEU A 83 -6.20 -11.69 -7.04
N ASP A 84 -6.30 -13.02 -6.98
CA ASP A 84 -5.96 -13.92 -8.08
C ASP A 84 -6.80 -13.63 -9.32
N LYS A 85 -8.12 -13.42 -9.15
CA LYS A 85 -9.01 -13.05 -10.26
C LYS A 85 -8.56 -11.76 -10.95
N LYS A 86 -7.99 -10.82 -10.19
CA LYS A 86 -7.42 -9.59 -10.74
C LYS A 86 -6.09 -9.89 -11.44
N VAL A 87 -5.15 -10.58 -10.80
CA VAL A 87 -3.83 -10.95 -11.39
C VAL A 87 -3.96 -11.71 -12.70
N GLN A 88 -4.98 -12.57 -12.83
CA GLN A 88 -5.23 -13.43 -13.98
C GLN A 88 -5.92 -12.73 -15.16
N LEU A 89 -6.23 -11.43 -15.09
CA LEU A 89 -6.82 -10.72 -16.22
C LEU A 89 -5.84 -10.67 -17.41
N ASN A 90 -6.40 -10.88 -18.61
CA ASN A 90 -5.62 -11.01 -19.85
C ASN A 90 -4.84 -9.73 -20.19
N GLU A 91 -5.34 -8.55 -19.82
CA GLU A 91 -4.64 -7.27 -20.06
C GLU A 91 -3.25 -7.22 -19.43
N TYR A 92 -3.03 -7.94 -18.32
CA TYR A 92 -1.74 -7.95 -17.61
C TYR A 92 -0.69 -8.85 -18.27
N LYS A 93 -1.11 -9.74 -19.20
CA LYS A 93 -0.22 -10.67 -19.92
C LYS A 93 0.70 -11.47 -18.97
N ASN A 94 0.13 -12.01 -17.88
CA ASN A 94 0.88 -12.67 -16.80
C ASN A 94 1.96 -11.75 -16.19
N GLN A 95 1.61 -10.49 -15.93
CA GLN A 95 2.47 -9.45 -15.39
C GLN A 95 3.70 -9.18 -16.26
N LYS A 96 3.54 -9.29 -17.59
CA LYS A 96 4.61 -9.01 -18.57
C LYS A 96 4.27 -7.87 -19.53
N ALA A 97 3.09 -7.28 -19.41
CA ALA A 97 2.64 -6.23 -20.32
C ALA A 97 3.56 -5.00 -20.32
N CYS A 98 4.12 -4.64 -19.16
CA CYS A 98 5.04 -3.51 -18.97
C CYS A 98 6.33 -3.92 -18.26
N GLN A 99 6.78 -5.17 -18.46
CA GLN A 99 8.03 -5.65 -17.88
C GLN A 99 9.21 -4.79 -18.36
N GLY A 100 10.06 -4.37 -17.43
CA GLY A 100 11.21 -3.49 -17.71
C GLY A 100 10.91 -2.00 -17.61
N THR A 101 9.64 -1.61 -17.41
CA THR A 101 9.28 -0.20 -17.15
C THR A 101 9.46 0.13 -15.67
N SER A 102 10.31 1.10 -15.35
CA SER A 102 10.43 1.65 -13.99
C SER A 102 9.51 2.85 -13.79
N VAL A 103 8.74 2.84 -12.69
CA VAL A 103 7.67 3.81 -12.41
C VAL A 103 7.87 4.42 -11.02
N CYS A 104 7.89 5.75 -10.93
CA CYS A 104 7.84 6.49 -9.67
C CYS A 104 6.50 7.22 -9.55
N VAL A 105 5.74 6.92 -8.49
CA VAL A 105 4.51 7.63 -8.14
C VAL A 105 4.78 8.55 -6.97
N VAL A 106 4.43 9.82 -7.12
CA VAL A 106 4.56 10.84 -6.07
C VAL A 106 3.18 11.08 -5.48
N GLY A 107 2.98 10.57 -4.27
CA GLY A 107 1.76 10.72 -3.48
C GLY A 107 1.06 9.39 -3.16
N CYS A 108 0.79 9.13 -1.87
CA CYS A 108 -0.05 8.02 -1.40
C CYS A 108 -1.51 8.47 -1.19
N GLY A 109 -2.01 9.32 -2.09
CA GLY A 109 -3.45 9.55 -2.21
C GLY A 109 -4.19 8.32 -2.75
N PRO A 110 -5.53 8.26 -2.66
CA PRO A 110 -6.29 7.16 -3.24
C PRO A 110 -5.98 6.90 -4.72
N VAL A 111 -5.84 7.96 -5.52
CA VAL A 111 -5.55 7.85 -6.95
C VAL A 111 -4.14 7.30 -7.19
N GLY A 112 -3.12 7.83 -6.50
CA GLY A 112 -1.73 7.37 -6.62
C GLY A 112 -1.56 5.89 -6.27
N MET A 113 -2.15 5.44 -5.16
CA MET A 113 -2.10 4.02 -4.80
C MET A 113 -2.92 3.14 -5.75
N ARG A 114 -4.07 3.62 -6.23
CA ARG A 114 -4.88 2.87 -7.19
C ARG A 114 -4.13 2.67 -8.51
N PHE A 115 -3.43 3.69 -8.99
CA PHE A 115 -2.54 3.60 -10.13
C PHE A 115 -1.39 2.62 -9.86
N ALA A 116 -0.77 2.70 -8.67
CA ALA A 116 0.35 1.84 -8.32
C ALA A 116 -0.01 0.34 -8.33
N ILE A 117 -1.22 0.00 -7.90
CA ILE A 117 -1.77 -1.35 -7.99
C ILE A 117 -1.83 -1.84 -9.45
N GLU A 118 -2.35 -1.03 -10.39
CA GLU A 118 -2.38 -1.45 -11.81
C GLU A 118 -0.99 -1.57 -12.41
N ALA A 119 -0.09 -0.63 -12.11
CA ALA A 119 1.28 -0.68 -12.60
C ALA A 119 2.02 -1.94 -12.10
N ALA A 120 1.83 -2.32 -10.83
CA ALA A 120 2.37 -3.57 -10.31
C ALA A 120 1.79 -4.80 -11.06
N LEU A 121 0.48 -4.81 -11.33
CA LEU A 121 -0.18 -5.88 -12.06
C LEU A 121 0.24 -5.97 -13.52
N LEU A 122 0.63 -4.86 -14.14
CA LEU A 122 1.22 -4.82 -15.48
C LEU A 122 2.67 -5.34 -15.53
N GLY A 123 3.31 -5.52 -14.37
CA GLY A 123 4.70 -6.00 -14.26
C GLY A 123 5.75 -4.89 -14.21
N CYS A 124 5.35 -3.64 -13.95
CA CYS A 124 6.30 -2.54 -13.79
C CYS A 124 7.16 -2.71 -12.53
N ASP A 125 8.39 -2.21 -12.57
CA ASP A 125 9.16 -1.96 -11.36
C ASP A 125 8.70 -0.64 -10.75
N ILE A 126 7.91 -0.71 -9.69
CA ILE A 126 7.22 0.46 -9.14
C ILE A 126 7.71 0.85 -7.75
N VAL A 127 7.88 2.15 -7.57
CA VAL A 127 8.03 2.82 -6.29
C VAL A 127 6.97 3.92 -6.12
N VAL A 128 6.45 4.06 -4.90
CA VAL A 128 5.59 5.16 -4.48
C VAL A 128 6.30 5.91 -3.36
N VAL A 129 6.33 7.23 -3.44
CA VAL A 129 6.82 8.10 -2.36
C VAL A 129 5.70 8.95 -1.80
N GLU A 130 5.73 9.19 -0.49
CA GLU A 130 4.77 10.05 0.20
C GLU A 130 5.51 10.91 1.22
N LYS A 131 5.31 12.22 1.14
CA LYS A 131 5.95 13.20 2.05
C LYS A 131 5.48 13.03 3.48
N ARG A 132 4.19 12.75 3.70
CA ARG A 132 3.60 12.67 5.04
C ARG A 132 3.89 11.31 5.68
N PRO A 133 4.15 11.22 6.99
CA PRO A 133 4.35 9.93 7.63
C PRO A 133 3.05 9.20 7.99
N TYR A 134 1.89 9.83 7.80
CA TYR A 134 0.59 9.28 8.20
C TYR A 134 -0.58 9.83 7.35
N PHE A 135 -1.69 9.09 7.34
CA PHE A 135 -2.97 9.53 6.77
C PHE A 135 -3.83 10.24 7.82
N SER A 136 -4.21 11.49 7.58
CA SER A 136 -4.91 12.33 8.56
C SER A 136 -6.31 12.81 8.15
N ARG A 137 -6.71 12.62 6.89
CA ARG A 137 -7.94 13.22 6.37
C ARG A 137 -9.17 12.37 6.70
N ASN A 138 -10.07 12.92 7.50
CA ASN A 138 -11.35 12.29 7.86
C ASN A 138 -12.52 12.68 6.95
N ASN A 139 -12.31 13.59 5.98
CA ASN A 139 -13.35 13.94 5.01
C ASN A 139 -13.87 12.68 4.31
N VAL A 140 -15.15 12.70 3.95
CA VAL A 140 -15.86 11.57 3.36
C VAL A 140 -16.02 11.79 1.86
N LEU A 141 -15.71 10.76 1.08
CA LEU A 141 -15.89 10.70 -0.36
C LEU A 141 -17.11 9.85 -0.69
N HIS A 142 -17.96 10.35 -1.57
CA HIS A 142 -18.96 9.52 -2.24
C HIS A 142 -18.27 8.60 -3.27
N LEU A 143 -18.79 7.38 -3.41
CA LEU A 143 -18.29 6.33 -4.28
C LEU A 143 -19.38 5.94 -5.28
N TRP A 144 -19.03 6.01 -6.56
CA TRP A 144 -19.91 5.48 -7.61
C TRP A 144 -19.94 3.94 -7.56
N PRO A 145 -20.99 3.31 -8.09
CA PRO A 145 -21.14 1.85 -8.07
C PRO A 145 -19.91 1.10 -8.60
N PHE A 146 -19.33 1.55 -9.72
CA PHE A 146 -18.15 0.89 -10.29
C PHE A 146 -16.92 0.97 -9.37
N THR A 147 -16.77 2.08 -8.63
CA THR A 147 -15.68 2.26 -7.66
C THR A 147 -15.86 1.34 -6.46
N ILE A 148 -17.10 1.16 -6.00
CA ILE A 148 -17.42 0.21 -4.93
C ILE A 148 -17.05 -1.21 -5.36
N ASP A 149 -17.42 -1.60 -6.58
CA ASP A 149 -17.14 -2.93 -7.11
C ASP A 149 -15.64 -3.17 -7.33
N ASP A 150 -14.91 -2.18 -7.84
CA ASP A 150 -13.46 -2.21 -7.98
C ASP A 150 -12.78 -2.44 -6.61
N LEU A 151 -13.13 -1.64 -5.60
CA LEU A 151 -12.57 -1.78 -4.26
C LEU A 151 -12.93 -3.11 -3.60
N LYS A 152 -14.16 -3.63 -3.81
CA LYS A 152 -14.56 -4.97 -3.35
C LYS A 152 -13.67 -6.06 -3.96
N ARG A 153 -13.39 -5.99 -5.26
CA ARG A 153 -12.49 -6.93 -5.97
C ARG A 153 -11.04 -6.85 -5.47
N LEU A 154 -10.64 -5.70 -4.92
CA LEU A 154 -9.34 -5.49 -4.29
C LEU A 154 -9.29 -5.86 -2.80
N GLY A 155 -10.36 -6.48 -2.27
CA GLY A 155 -10.40 -6.97 -0.90
C GLY A 155 -10.83 -5.94 0.15
N ALA A 156 -11.42 -4.80 -0.25
CA ALA A 156 -11.82 -3.75 0.68
C ALA A 156 -12.65 -4.25 1.87
N LYS A 157 -13.57 -5.20 1.66
CA LYS A 157 -14.40 -5.77 2.73
C LYS A 157 -13.61 -6.63 3.73
N LYS A 158 -12.47 -7.21 3.32
CA LYS A 158 -11.56 -7.93 4.22
C LYS A 158 -10.76 -6.96 5.09
N PHE A 159 -10.36 -5.83 4.52
CA PHE A 159 -9.57 -4.82 5.24
C PHE A 159 -10.42 -3.86 6.07
N TYR A 160 -11.69 -3.69 5.70
CA TYR A 160 -12.67 -2.84 6.36
C TYR A 160 -14.05 -3.50 6.31
N GLY A 161 -14.43 -4.19 7.40
CA GLY A 161 -15.69 -4.95 7.44
C GLY A 161 -16.95 -4.10 7.21
N GLN A 162 -16.90 -2.81 7.53
CA GLN A 162 -17.98 -1.84 7.33
C GLN A 162 -17.97 -1.19 5.93
N PHE A 163 -17.05 -1.60 5.04
CA PHE A 163 -16.97 -1.05 3.69
C PHE A 163 -18.29 -1.26 2.93
N CYS A 164 -18.98 -0.15 2.67
CA CYS A 164 -20.27 -0.12 1.96
C CYS A 164 -21.27 -1.15 2.50
N ALA A 165 -21.40 -1.24 3.83
CA ALA A 165 -22.41 -2.08 4.46
C ALA A 165 -23.82 -1.54 4.18
N GLY A 166 -24.75 -2.41 3.79
CA GLY A 166 -26.10 -1.99 3.40
C GLY A 166 -26.10 -1.13 2.13
N SER A 167 -26.71 0.06 2.21
CA SER A 167 -26.79 1.04 1.12
C SER A 167 -25.71 2.14 1.21
N LEU A 168 -24.71 1.99 2.09
CA LEU A 168 -23.63 2.97 2.20
C LEU A 168 -22.77 2.99 0.94
N ASP A 169 -22.55 4.19 0.42
CA ASP A 169 -21.86 4.48 -0.84
C ASP A 169 -20.74 5.50 -0.64
N HIS A 170 -20.16 5.56 0.56
CA HIS A 170 -19.15 6.55 0.91
C HIS A 170 -18.07 5.99 1.85
N ILE A 171 -16.93 6.67 1.90
CA ILE A 171 -15.79 6.28 2.73
C ILE A 171 -14.96 7.49 3.15
N SER A 172 -14.38 7.48 4.35
CA SER A 172 -13.40 8.49 4.73
C SER A 172 -12.12 8.35 3.89
N ILE A 173 -11.47 9.48 3.56
CA ILE A 173 -10.24 9.47 2.77
C ILE A 173 -9.18 8.57 3.42
N ARG A 174 -8.95 8.70 4.74
CA ARG A 174 -7.97 7.87 5.43
C ARG A 174 -8.29 6.38 5.38
N SER A 175 -9.57 5.99 5.49
CA SER A 175 -9.97 4.58 5.42
C SER A 175 -9.71 4.01 4.03
N LEU A 176 -10.02 4.78 2.97
CA LEU A 176 -9.70 4.40 1.60
C LEU A 176 -8.19 4.27 1.39
N GLN A 177 -7.41 5.20 1.94
CA GLN A 177 -5.95 5.15 1.88
C GLN A 177 -5.40 3.90 2.58
N SER A 178 -5.89 3.54 3.77
CA SER A 178 -5.45 2.34 4.49
C SER A 178 -5.81 1.04 3.75
N ILE A 179 -7.00 0.98 3.13
CA ILE A 179 -7.40 -0.17 2.29
C ILE A 179 -6.44 -0.33 1.10
N LEU A 180 -6.23 0.75 0.34
CA LEU A 180 -5.38 0.73 -0.85
C LEU A 180 -3.91 0.49 -0.50
N LEU A 181 -3.43 0.98 0.65
CA LEU A 181 -2.09 0.70 1.15
C LEU A 181 -1.90 -0.81 1.39
N LYS A 182 -2.83 -1.45 2.10
CA LYS A 182 -2.79 -2.90 2.35
C LYS A 182 -2.79 -3.67 1.03
N THR A 183 -3.68 -3.34 0.10
CA THR A 183 -3.72 -3.98 -1.23
C THR A 183 -2.40 -3.76 -2.00
N SER A 184 -1.85 -2.56 -1.99
CA SER A 184 -0.59 -2.23 -2.68
C SER A 184 0.58 -3.07 -2.16
N LEU A 185 0.69 -3.20 -0.83
CA LEU A 185 1.71 -4.05 -0.18
C LEU A 185 1.55 -5.53 -0.58
N MET A 186 0.32 -6.03 -0.61
CA MET A 186 0.02 -7.41 -1.01
C MET A 186 0.44 -7.69 -2.47
N PHE A 187 0.34 -6.69 -3.36
CA PHE A 187 0.84 -6.77 -4.74
C PHE A 187 2.34 -6.44 -4.89
N GLY A 188 3.04 -6.18 -3.79
CA GLY A 188 4.48 -5.93 -3.79
C GLY A 188 4.90 -4.56 -4.29
N VAL A 189 4.03 -3.56 -4.21
CA VAL A 189 4.40 -2.15 -4.45
C VAL A 189 5.40 -1.70 -3.39
N ARG A 190 6.52 -1.08 -3.80
CA ARG A 190 7.49 -0.43 -2.90
C ARG A 190 6.96 0.94 -2.50
N ILE A 191 6.81 1.20 -1.20
CA ILE A 191 6.21 2.45 -0.71
C ILE A 191 7.11 3.05 0.36
N TYR A 192 7.47 4.32 0.19
CA TYR A 192 8.29 5.08 1.14
C TYR A 192 7.54 6.29 1.66
N PHE A 193 7.27 6.31 2.96
CA PHE A 193 6.68 7.45 3.67
C PHE A 193 7.77 8.34 4.25
N GLY A 194 7.45 9.62 4.46
CA GLY A 194 8.42 10.62 4.91
C GLY A 194 9.41 11.07 3.83
N ILE A 195 9.16 10.70 2.57
CA ILE A 195 10.02 11.03 1.43
C ILE A 195 9.36 12.11 0.59
N GLU A 196 9.99 13.28 0.52
CA GLU A 196 9.50 14.40 -0.27
C GLU A 196 10.16 14.40 -1.65
N PHE A 197 9.35 14.29 -2.71
CA PHE A 197 9.78 14.62 -4.06
C PHE A 197 9.99 16.14 -4.18
N VAL A 198 11.16 16.55 -4.67
CA VAL A 198 11.52 17.96 -4.84
C VAL A 198 11.35 18.37 -6.30
N LYS A 199 12.05 17.68 -7.21
CA LYS A 199 12.03 17.98 -8.65
C LYS A 199 12.52 16.80 -9.47
N ILE A 200 12.08 16.76 -10.72
CA ILE A 200 12.64 15.88 -11.74
C ILE A 200 14.00 16.44 -12.21
N LYS A 201 14.92 15.55 -12.55
CA LYS A 201 16.21 15.85 -13.17
C LYS A 201 16.27 15.21 -14.55
N GLU A 202 16.67 16.03 -15.52
CA GLU A 202 16.83 15.60 -16.90
C GLU A 202 17.98 14.60 -17.04
N PRO A 203 17.92 13.70 -18.04
CA PRO A 203 19.01 12.78 -18.35
C PRO A 203 20.30 13.54 -18.63
N GLY A 204 21.42 13.06 -18.10
CA GLY A 204 22.72 13.69 -18.23
C GLY A 204 23.81 12.95 -17.47
N GLY A 205 25.06 13.05 -17.92
CA GLY A 205 26.20 12.43 -17.24
C GLY A 205 26.11 10.90 -17.13
N GLY A 206 25.43 10.23 -18.07
CA GLY A 206 25.23 8.78 -18.06
C GLY A 206 23.99 8.28 -17.29
N ARG A 207 23.21 9.19 -16.69
CA ARG A 207 21.93 8.85 -16.02
C ARG A 207 20.73 9.09 -16.92
N ALA A 208 19.69 8.27 -16.76
CA ALA A 208 18.38 8.52 -17.34
C ALA A 208 17.58 9.52 -16.47
N TRP A 209 16.28 9.62 -16.71
CA TRP A 209 15.39 10.45 -15.90
C TRP A 209 15.42 10.00 -14.43
N HIS A 210 15.65 10.94 -13.53
CA HIS A 210 15.68 10.70 -12.09
C HIS A 210 15.06 11.90 -11.37
N ALA A 211 15.04 11.87 -10.04
CA ALA A 211 14.46 12.93 -9.25
C ALA A 211 15.22 13.15 -7.94
N ASP A 212 15.14 14.39 -7.45
CA ASP A 212 15.62 14.74 -6.12
C ASP A 212 14.55 14.40 -5.09
N PHE A 213 14.94 13.66 -4.07
CA PHE A 213 14.11 13.35 -2.91
C PHE A 213 14.77 13.81 -1.62
N LEU A 214 13.96 14.25 -0.66
CA LEU A 214 14.39 14.45 0.72
C LEU A 214 13.98 13.25 1.60
N PRO A 215 14.85 12.80 2.52
CA PRO A 215 16.20 13.31 2.75
C PRO A 215 17.16 12.95 1.61
N SER A 216 18.15 13.82 1.35
CA SER A 216 19.03 13.72 0.17
C SER A 216 19.94 12.49 0.15
N ASN A 217 20.12 11.83 1.29
CA ASN A 217 20.87 10.59 1.42
C ASN A 217 20.01 9.33 1.20
N HIS A 218 18.73 9.48 0.84
CA HIS A 218 17.87 8.33 0.57
C HIS A 218 18.30 7.64 -0.74
N PRO A 219 18.37 6.29 -0.80
CA PRO A 219 18.81 5.54 -2.00
C PRO A 219 18.00 5.81 -3.28
N LEU A 220 16.78 6.34 -3.15
CA LEU A 220 15.95 6.72 -4.30
C LEU A 220 16.58 7.83 -5.16
N ASN A 221 17.48 8.64 -4.61
CA ASN A 221 18.22 9.65 -5.38
C ASN A 221 19.17 9.01 -6.42
N ASP A 222 19.48 7.72 -6.27
CA ASP A 222 20.36 6.97 -7.17
C ASP A 222 19.60 6.07 -8.14
N ILE A 223 18.27 6.15 -8.16
CA ILE A 223 17.40 5.33 -9.02
C ILE A 223 16.90 6.16 -10.19
N ASP A 224 16.92 5.55 -11.37
CA ASP A 224 16.37 6.11 -12.60
C ASP A 224 14.97 5.52 -12.88
N PHE A 225 14.07 6.35 -13.44
CA PHE A 225 12.70 5.99 -13.75
C PHE A 225 12.37 6.25 -15.23
N SER A 226 11.55 5.40 -15.84
CA SER A 226 11.01 5.64 -17.18
C SER A 226 9.69 6.41 -17.16
N VAL A 227 8.96 6.37 -16.04
CA VAL A 227 7.66 7.03 -15.87
C VAL A 227 7.59 7.70 -14.49
N LEU A 228 7.16 8.95 -14.46
CA LEU A 228 6.84 9.70 -13.23
C LEU A 228 5.36 10.07 -13.23
N VAL A 229 4.65 9.78 -12.13
CA VAL A 229 3.23 10.13 -11.95
C VAL A 229 3.06 10.95 -10.68
N GLY A 230 2.59 12.20 -10.81
CA GLY A 230 2.17 13.01 -9.66
C GLY A 230 0.68 12.80 -9.36
N ALA A 231 0.34 12.43 -8.13
CA ALA A 231 -1.03 12.05 -7.74
C ALA A 231 -1.44 12.49 -6.33
#